data_AF-A0A7Y2A9C2-F1
#
_entry.id   AF-A0A7Y2A9C2-F1
#
_cell.length_a   1.000
_cell.length_b   1.000
_cell.length_c   1.000
_cell.angle_alpha   90.00
_cell.angle_beta   90.00
_cell.angle_gamma   90.00
#
_symmetry.space_group_name_H-M   'P 1'
#
loop_
_entity.id
_entity.type
_entity.pdbx_description
1 polymer ?
#
loop_
_entity_poly.entity_id
_entity_poly.type
_entity_poly.pdbx_seq_one_letter_code
_entity_poly.pdbx_strand_id
1 'polypeptide(L)'
;PRDFGLFRSPSLRNLAYTAPYMHDGRFDTLEEVIDHYSEGLVFSETIDPLMKKIAEGGVQLNAQDKADLKAFLLTLSDPSFLNNPAFTPQN
;
A
#
# COMPACT_ATOMS: atom_id res chain seq x y z
N PRO A 1 -7.81 21.61 13.29
CA PRO A 1 -6.81 22.10 12.30
C PRO A 1 -5.56 21.22 12.15
N ARG A 2 -5.09 20.52 13.21
CA ARG A 2 -3.86 19.70 13.14
C ARG A 2 -3.99 18.36 12.42
N ASP A 3 -5.21 17.89 12.15
CA ASP A 3 -5.45 16.57 11.55
C ASP A 3 -5.76 16.63 10.04
N PHE A 4 -5.78 17.84 9.45
CA PHE A 4 -6.02 18.00 8.02
C PHE A 4 -4.89 17.35 7.21
N GLY A 5 -5.25 16.42 6.32
CA GLY A 5 -4.30 15.69 5.48
C GLY A 5 -3.70 14.44 6.12
N LEU A 6 -4.02 14.13 7.38
CA LEU A 6 -3.64 12.88 8.03
C LEU A 6 -4.63 11.77 7.66
N PHE A 7 -4.10 10.61 7.29
CA PHE A 7 -4.87 9.41 7.02
C PHE A 7 -4.49 8.31 8.00
N ARG A 8 -5.47 7.53 8.42
CA ARG A 8 -5.22 6.32 9.20
C ARG A 8 -4.47 5.31 8.33
N SER A 9 -3.40 4.71 8.86
CA SER A 9 -2.73 3.58 8.23
C SER A 9 -3.71 2.41 8.04
N PRO A 10 -4.00 1.98 6.80
CA PRO A 10 -4.90 0.87 6.54
C PRO A 10 -4.26 -0.47 6.94
N SER A 11 -5.09 -1.49 7.11
CA SER A 11 -4.61 -2.88 7.21
C SER A 11 -4.02 -3.32 5.86
N LEU A 12 -2.99 -4.17 5.91
CA LEU A 12 -2.39 -4.80 4.71
C LEU A 12 -2.89 -6.23 4.47
N ARG A 13 -3.86 -6.72 5.24
CA ARG A 13 -4.48 -8.04 4.98
C ARG A 13 -5.36 -7.97 3.73
N ASN A 14 -5.32 -9.02 2.92
CA ASN A 14 -6.07 -9.15 1.66
C ASN A 14 -5.75 -8.06 0.62
N LEU A 15 -4.57 -7.45 0.71
CA LEU A 15 -4.14 -6.36 -0.15
C LEU A 15 -4.17 -6.71 -1.65
N ALA A 16 -4.02 -8.00 -1.99
CA ALA A 16 -4.14 -8.47 -3.37
C ALA A 16 -5.53 -8.22 -4.01
N TYR A 17 -6.55 -7.94 -3.20
CA TYR A 17 -7.95 -7.81 -3.64
C TYR A 17 -8.58 -6.45 -3.36
N THR A 18 -7.77 -5.45 -2.98
CA THR A 18 -8.25 -4.13 -2.54
C THR A 18 -7.85 -3.01 -3.49
N ALA A 19 -7.42 -3.32 -4.71
CA ALA A 19 -7.18 -2.29 -5.71
C ALA A 19 -8.49 -1.54 -6.03
N PRO A 20 -8.44 -0.24 -6.36
CA PRO A 20 -7.24 0.60 -6.43
C PRO A 20 -6.71 1.00 -5.04
N TYR A 21 -5.44 1.35 -4.96
CA TYR A 21 -4.69 1.60 -3.74
C TYR A 21 -4.59 3.09 -3.37
N MET A 22 -4.17 3.35 -2.13
CA MET A 22 -4.14 4.67 -1.47
C MET A 22 -5.53 5.21 -1.13
N HIS A 23 -5.60 6.32 -0.40
CA HIS A 23 -6.86 6.90 0.06
C HIS A 23 -7.69 7.54 -1.07
N ASP A 24 -7.03 7.89 -2.17
CA ASP A 24 -7.57 8.54 -3.36
C ASP A 24 -7.67 7.59 -4.56
N GLY A 25 -7.28 6.31 -4.42
CA GLY A 25 -7.38 5.30 -5.46
C GLY A 25 -6.47 5.54 -6.67
N ARG A 26 -5.39 6.32 -6.51
CA ARG A 26 -4.55 6.75 -7.64
C ARG A 26 -3.62 5.70 -8.24
N PHE A 27 -3.50 4.53 -7.60
CA PHE A 27 -2.62 3.44 -8.05
C PHE A 27 -3.42 2.17 -8.29
N ASP A 28 -3.27 1.58 -9.46
CA ASP A 28 -3.97 0.36 -9.84
C ASP A 28 -3.22 -0.90 -9.38
N THR A 29 -1.92 -0.77 -9.13
CA THR A 29 -1.02 -1.89 -8.81
C THR A 29 -0.23 -1.69 -7.52
N LEU A 30 0.22 -2.79 -6.91
CA LEU A 30 1.13 -2.73 -5.76
C LEU A 30 2.51 -2.21 -6.15
N GLU A 31 2.91 -2.39 -7.40
CA GLU A 31 4.18 -1.88 -7.92
C GLU A 31 4.22 -0.36 -7.81
N GLU A 32 3.16 0.31 -8.25
CA GLU A 32 3.06 1.77 -8.18
C GLU A 32 3.09 2.28 -6.74
N VAL A 33 2.48 1.55 -5.79
CA VAL A 33 2.56 1.87 -4.36
C VAL A 33 3.99 1.72 -3.85
N ILE A 34 4.67 0.62 -4.19
CA ILE A 34 6.06 0.37 -3.78
C ILE A 34 6.99 1.43 -4.37
N ASP A 35 6.84 1.75 -5.65
CA ASP A 35 7.61 2.76 -6.36
C ASP A 35 7.36 4.15 -5.77
N HIS A 36 6.13 4.46 -5.35
CA HIS A 36 5.82 5.72 -4.66
C HIS A 36 6.63 5.89 -3.38
N TYR A 37 6.74 4.87 -2.53
CA TYR A 37 7.53 4.95 -1.30
C TYR A 37 9.04 4.81 -1.52
N SER A 38 9.45 4.18 -2.62
CA SER A 38 10.85 3.97 -2.96
C SER A 38 11.47 5.21 -3.60
N GLU A 39 10.79 5.88 -4.54
CA GLU A 39 11.34 7.04 -5.27
C GLU A 39 10.31 8.14 -5.64
N GLY A 40 9.02 7.93 -5.36
CA GLY A 40 7.95 8.86 -5.73
C GLY A 40 7.45 9.78 -4.61
N LEU A 41 8.15 9.87 -3.47
CA LEU A 41 7.75 10.74 -2.38
C LEU A 41 8.08 12.20 -2.71
N VAL A 42 7.11 13.08 -2.47
CA VAL A 42 7.24 14.53 -2.63
C VAL A 42 6.97 15.18 -1.29
N PHE A 43 7.82 16.13 -0.90
CA PHE A 43 7.64 16.87 0.34
C PHE A 43 6.29 17.60 0.36
N SER A 44 5.60 17.54 1.49
CA SER A 44 4.41 18.33 1.77
C SER A 44 4.43 18.80 3.22
N GLU A 45 3.72 19.90 3.53
CA GLU A 45 3.65 20.44 4.89
C GLU A 45 2.97 19.48 5.88
N THR A 46 2.17 18.53 5.38
CA THR A 46 1.43 17.54 6.17
C THR A 46 2.08 16.16 6.17
N ILE A 47 3.32 16.03 5.67
CA ILE A 47 4.00 14.74 5.63
C ILE A 47 4.30 14.24 7.05
N ASP A 48 4.20 12.92 7.24
CA ASP A 48 4.52 12.31 8.53
C ASP A 48 6.01 12.49 8.87
N PRO A 49 6.37 12.99 10.07
CA PRO A 49 7.77 13.13 10.50
C PRO A 49 8.60 11.84 10.48
N LEU A 50 7.95 10.67 10.46
CA LEU A 50 8.60 9.38 10.35
C LEU A 50 9.07 9.05 8.93
N MET A 51 8.69 9.85 7.92
CA MET A 51 9.19 9.74 6.53
C MET A 51 10.61 10.30 6.40
N LYS A 52 11.57 9.63 7.03
CA LYS A 52 12.99 10.06 7.16
C LYS A 52 13.72 10.22 5.82
N LYS A 53 13.21 9.62 4.75
CA LYS A 53 13.84 9.56 3.42
C LYS A 53 13.19 10.49 2.39
N ILE A 54 12.35 11.41 2.83
CA ILE A 54 11.66 12.35 1.94
C ILE A 54 12.61 13.21 1.11
N ALA A 55 13.73 13.65 1.68
CA ALA A 55 14.72 14.46 0.98
C ALA A 55 15.42 13.72 -0.17
N GLU A 56 15.39 12.39 -0.14
CA GLU A 56 15.93 11.50 -1.17
C GLU A 56 14.83 11.05 -2.17
N GLY A 57 13.58 11.51 -2.00
CA GLY A 57 12.43 11.06 -2.78
C GLY A 57 11.84 9.71 -2.35
N GLY A 58 12.38 9.08 -1.30
CA GLY A 58 11.96 7.75 -0.84
C GLY A 58 13.13 6.89 -0.39
N VAL A 59 12.84 5.65 0.00
CA VAL A 59 13.84 4.73 0.60
C VAL A 59 14.85 4.15 -0.40
N GLN A 60 14.67 4.39 -1.71
CA GLN A 60 15.57 3.96 -2.78
C GLN A 60 15.79 2.44 -2.81
N LEU A 61 14.71 1.65 -2.88
CA LEU A 61 14.78 0.20 -2.98
C LEU A 61 15.38 -0.23 -4.32
N ASN A 62 16.26 -1.23 -4.29
CA ASN A 62 16.70 -1.86 -5.53
C ASN A 62 15.60 -2.80 -6.09
N ALA A 63 15.79 -3.31 -7.30
CA ALA A 63 14.79 -4.16 -7.96
C ALA A 63 14.45 -5.45 -7.18
N GLN A 64 15.45 -6.05 -6.51
CA GLN A 64 15.24 -7.25 -5.69
C GLN A 64 14.43 -6.91 -4.44
N ASP A 65 14.76 -5.82 -3.74
CA ASP A 65 14.03 -5.38 -2.54
C ASP A 65 12.56 -5.11 -2.85
N LYS A 66 12.26 -4.49 -4.01
CA LYS A 66 10.89 -4.26 -4.48
C LYS A 66 10.14 -5.56 -4.73
N ALA A 67 10.79 -6.51 -5.42
CA ALA A 67 10.21 -7.82 -5.71
C ALA A 67 9.93 -8.62 -4.43
N ASP A 68 10.88 -8.63 -3.50
CA ASP A 68 10.75 -9.34 -2.22
C ASP A 68 9.67 -8.72 -1.34
N LEU A 69 9.59 -7.39 -1.29
CA LEU A 69 8.54 -6.67 -0.58
C LEU A 69 7.16 -6.99 -1.15
N LYS A 70 7.01 -6.95 -2.49
CA LYS A 70 5.76 -7.34 -3.15
C LYS A 70 5.39 -8.78 -2.78
N ALA A 71 6.33 -9.72 -2.91
CA ALA A 71 6.10 -11.12 -2.60
C ALA A 71 5.62 -11.30 -1.15
N PHE A 72 6.29 -10.65 -0.20
CA PHE A 72 5.89 -10.64 1.21
C PHE A 72 4.48 -10.07 1.41
N LEU A 73 4.16 -8.91 0.83
CA LEU A 73 2.82 -8.31 0.95
C LEU A 73 1.72 -9.22 0.40
N LEU A 74 1.98 -9.93 -0.70
CA LEU A 74 1.03 -10.87 -1.27
C LEU A 74 0.76 -12.08 -0.36
N THR A 75 1.71 -12.45 0.52
CA THR A 75 1.48 -13.51 1.53
C THR A 75 0.42 -13.13 2.58
N LEU A 76 0.10 -11.83 2.71
CA LEU A 76 -0.91 -11.33 3.66
C LEU A 76 -2.34 -11.46 3.14
N SER A 77 -2.52 -12.06 1.96
CA SER A 77 -3.82 -12.25 1.33
C SER A 77 -4.24 -13.71 1.38
N ASP A 78 -5.48 -13.96 1.75
CA ASP A 78 -6.08 -15.30 1.81
C ASP A 78 -6.98 -15.56 0.59
N PRO A 79 -6.57 -16.40 -0.36
CA PRO A 79 -7.39 -16.72 -1.53
C PRO A 79 -8.67 -17.48 -1.20
N SER A 80 -8.72 -18.17 -0.05
CA SER A 80 -9.89 -18.94 0.37
C SER A 80 -11.07 -18.04 0.77
N PHE A 81 -10.78 -16.79 1.18
CA PHE A 81 -11.79 -15.79 1.51
C PHE A 81 -12.75 -15.52 0.34
N LEU A 82 -12.25 -15.52 -0.91
CA LEU A 82 -13.05 -15.22 -2.09
C LEU A 82 -14.03 -16.34 -2.47
N ASN A 83 -13.74 -17.58 -2.08
CA ASN A 83 -14.48 -18.76 -2.53
C ASN A 83 -15.11 -19.52 -1.37
N ASN A 84 -15.29 -18.89 -0.20
CA ASN A 84 -15.81 -19.57 0.96
C ASN A 84 -17.32 -19.90 0.78
N PRO A 85 -17.69 -21.19 0.65
CA PRO A 85 -19.08 -21.59 0.39
C PRO A 85 -20.02 -21.26 1.57
N ALA A 86 -19.49 -21.00 2.77
CA ALA A 86 -20.28 -20.56 3.92
C ALA A 86 -20.80 -19.12 3.78
N PHE A 87 -20.23 -18.33 2.86
CA PHE A 87 -20.58 -16.92 2.64
C PHE A 87 -21.10 -16.63 1.21
N THR A 88 -21.27 -17.65 0.37
CA THR A 88 -21.98 -17.51 -0.91
C THR A 88 -23.48 -17.34 -0.68
N PRO A 89 -24.18 -16.43 -1.40
CA PRO A 89 -25.63 -16.31 -1.31
C PRO A 89 -26.29 -17.65 -1.64
N GLN A 90 -27.12 -18.15 -0.73
CA GLN A 90 -27.99 -19.27 -1.05
C GLN A 90 -29.14 -18.73 -1.89
N ASN A 91 -29.22 -19.19 -3.14
CA ASN A 91 -30.39 -18.99 -3.99
C ASN A 91 -31.56 -19.84 -3.50
#